data_AF-A0A979HJS8-F1
#
_entry.id   AF-A0A979HJS8-F1
#
_cell.length_a   1.000
_cell.length_b   1.000
_cell.length_c   1.000
_cell.angle_alpha   90.00
_cell.angle_beta   90.00
_cell.angle_gamma   90.00
#
_symmetry.space_group_name_H-M   'P 1'
#
loop_
_entity.id
_entity.type
_entity.pdbx_description
1 polymer ?
#
loop_
_entity_poly.entity_id
_entity_poly.type
_entity_poly.pdbx_seq_one_letter_code
_entity_poly.pdbx_strand_id
1 'polypeptide(L)'
;MEIDQAVRGCSDRRMRTKYSNAVYVVQRAFALYPFEEVAFSFNGGKDSTVLLHLIRAGYYLYKKDSGDVAQTDAVKNCPLRTIYFESPCAFPEINSFTYEIVST
;
A
#
# COMPACT_ATOMS: atom_id res chain seq x y z
N MET A 1 -10.73 2.61 -5.27
CA MET A 1 -9.41 3.09 -4.79
C MET A 1 -8.77 3.89 -5.92
N GLU A 2 -8.36 5.14 -5.66
CA GLU A 2 -7.96 6.13 -6.69
C GLU A 2 -6.84 5.62 -7.60
N ILE A 3 -5.77 5.08 -7.04
CA ILE A 3 -4.60 4.63 -7.80
C ILE A 3 -4.93 3.45 -8.70
N ASP A 4 -5.74 2.49 -8.25
CA ASP A 4 -6.18 1.36 -9.09
C ASP A 4 -6.97 1.87 -10.31
N GLN A 5 -7.88 2.83 -10.10
CA GLN A 5 -8.62 3.45 -11.20
C GLN A 5 -7.70 4.21 -12.15
N ALA A 6 -6.79 5.04 -11.62
CA ALA A 6 -5.86 5.83 -12.40
C ALA A 6 -4.92 4.95 -13.26
N VAL A 7 -4.33 3.91 -12.66
CA VAL A 7 -3.43 3.02 -13.39
C VAL A 7 -4.19 2.20 -14.44
N ARG A 8 -5.38 1.66 -14.12
CA ARG A 8 -6.17 0.88 -15.10
C ARG A 8 -6.65 1.75 -16.28
N GLY A 9 -6.99 3.00 -16.02
CA GLY A 9 -7.36 3.99 -17.04
C GLY A 9 -6.19 4.51 -17.87
N CYS A 10 -4.94 4.27 -17.45
CA CYS A 10 -3.75 4.70 -18.18
C CYS A 10 -3.61 3.96 -19.52
N SER A 11 -3.15 4.66 -20.57
CA SER A 11 -2.87 4.07 -21.89
C SER A 11 -1.54 3.31 -21.94
N ASP A 12 -0.62 3.57 -21.02
CA ASP A 12 0.68 2.89 -20.97
C ASP A 12 0.52 1.42 -20.55
N ARG A 13 0.68 0.53 -21.53
CA ARG A 13 0.63 -0.93 -21.33
C ARG A 13 1.70 -1.42 -20.36
N ARG A 14 2.92 -0.90 -20.44
CA ARG A 14 4.05 -1.35 -19.61
C ARG A 14 3.79 -0.98 -18.15
N MET A 15 3.29 0.23 -17.90
CA MET A 15 2.93 0.68 -16.57
C MET A 15 1.82 -0.19 -15.96
N ARG A 16 0.73 -0.42 -16.71
CA ARG A 16 -0.35 -1.33 -16.31
C ARG A 16 0.15 -2.74 -15.97
N THR A 17 1.00 -3.33 -16.80
CA THR A 17 1.55 -4.67 -16.55
C THR A 17 2.40 -4.70 -15.27
N LYS A 18 3.27 -3.72 -15.05
CA LYS A 18 4.06 -3.63 -13.82
C LYS A 18 3.18 -3.51 -12.58
N TYR A 19 2.15 -2.67 -12.66
CA TYR A 19 1.18 -2.49 -11.58
C TYR A 19 0.40 -3.78 -11.29
N SER A 20 -0.15 -4.44 -12.31
CA SER A 20 -0.88 -5.70 -12.15
C SER A 20 -0.02 -6.78 -11.49
N ASN A 21 1.25 -6.90 -11.89
CA ASN A 21 2.17 -7.86 -11.29
C ASN A 21 2.44 -7.52 -9.81
N ALA A 22 2.68 -6.25 -9.50
CA ALA A 22 2.98 -5.82 -8.13
C ALA A 22 1.79 -6.01 -7.18
N VAL A 23 0.60 -5.60 -7.60
CA VAL A 23 -0.63 -5.78 -6.82
C VAL A 23 -0.96 -7.25 -6.63
N TYR A 24 -0.76 -8.09 -7.65
CA TYR A 24 -0.95 -9.53 -7.53
C TYR A 24 -0.03 -10.13 -6.46
N VAL A 25 1.23 -9.70 -6.38
CA VAL A 25 2.16 -10.13 -5.33
C VAL A 25 1.66 -9.73 -3.94
N VAL A 26 1.14 -8.51 -3.77
CA VAL A 26 0.54 -8.06 -2.51
C VAL A 26 -0.68 -8.91 -2.13
N GLN A 27 -1.62 -9.11 -3.06
CA GLN A 27 -2.81 -9.93 -2.80
C GLN A 27 -2.42 -11.35 -2.38
N ARG A 28 -1.40 -11.93 -3.03
CA ARG A 28 -0.86 -13.23 -2.66
C ARG A 28 -0.25 -13.25 -1.27
N ALA A 29 0.46 -12.21 -0.87
CA ALA A 29 0.99 -12.12 0.49
C ALA A 29 -0.14 -12.17 1.52
N PHE A 30 -1.23 -11.41 1.32
CA PHE A 30 -2.40 -11.42 2.21
C PHE A 30 -3.22 -12.72 2.16
N ALA A 31 -3.14 -13.48 1.08
CA ALA A 31 -3.76 -14.80 0.99
C ALA A 31 -2.93 -15.90 1.70
N LEU A 32 -1.61 -15.72 1.80
CA LEU A 32 -0.68 -16.71 2.35
C LEU A 32 -0.40 -16.49 3.84
N TYR A 33 -0.38 -15.24 4.29
CA TYR A 33 -0.07 -14.87 5.65
C TYR A 33 -1.27 -14.18 6.30
N PRO A 34 -1.61 -14.49 7.57
CA PRO A 34 -2.61 -13.74 8.31
C PRO A 34 -2.27 -12.25 8.26
N PHE A 35 -3.26 -11.40 7.98
CA PHE A 35 -3.02 -9.98 7.73
C PHE A 35 -2.34 -9.31 8.93
N GLU A 36 -2.76 -9.68 10.13
CA GLU A 36 -2.15 -9.25 11.38
C GLU A 36 -0.67 -9.61 11.45
N GLU A 37 -0.20 -10.74 10.93
CA GLU A 37 1.21 -11.14 10.99
C GLU A 37 2.09 -10.45 9.93
N VAL A 38 1.50 -9.67 9.03
CA VAL A 38 2.23 -8.90 8.02
C VAL A 38 2.52 -7.48 8.55
N ALA A 39 3.78 -7.07 8.40
CA ALA A 39 4.20 -5.71 8.68
C ALA A 39 4.92 -5.10 7.47
N PHE A 40 4.83 -3.78 7.33
CA PHE A 40 5.46 -3.01 6.28
C PHE A 40 6.57 -2.13 6.87
N SER A 41 7.81 -2.33 6.42
CA SER A 41 8.89 -1.41 6.74
C SER A 41 8.85 -0.21 5.79
N PHE A 42 8.53 0.96 6.33
CA PHE A 42 8.39 2.21 5.60
C PHE A 42 9.47 3.18 6.04
N ASN A 43 10.15 3.85 5.11
CA ASN A 43 11.23 4.79 5.44
C ASN A 43 11.02 6.20 4.85
N GLY A 44 9.82 6.50 4.34
CA GLY A 44 9.52 7.79 3.69
C GLY A 44 10.17 7.98 2.31
N GLY A 45 11.02 7.06 1.87
CA GLY A 45 11.69 7.12 0.58
C GLY A 45 10.74 6.77 -0.58
N LYS A 46 11.13 7.16 -1.80
CA LYS A 46 10.36 6.93 -3.03
C LYS A 46 9.90 5.47 -3.18
N ASP A 47 10.79 4.51 -2.95
CA ASP A 47 10.49 3.10 -3.20
C ASP A 47 9.48 2.55 -2.18
N SER A 48 9.62 2.88 -0.89
CA SER A 48 8.64 2.50 0.12
C SER A 48 7.31 3.24 -0.07
N THR A 49 7.33 4.49 -0.54
CA THR A 49 6.10 5.24 -0.85
C THR A 49 5.35 4.65 -2.04
N VAL A 50 6.05 4.21 -3.09
CA VAL A 50 5.42 3.45 -4.18
C VAL A 50 4.83 2.15 -3.65
N LEU A 51 5.57 1.41 -2.81
CA LEU A 51 5.08 0.17 -2.22
C LEU A 51 3.86 0.39 -1.29
N LEU A 52 3.82 1.48 -0.52
CA LEU A 52 2.66 1.88 0.29
C LEU A 52 1.39 1.98 -0.56
N HIS A 53 1.48 2.66 -1.71
CA HIS A 53 0.36 2.78 -2.63
C HIS A 53 -0.06 1.44 -3.25
N LEU A 54 0.90 0.59 -3.60
CA LEU A 54 0.65 -0.76 -4.10
C LEU A 54 -0.01 -1.67 -3.04
N ILE A 55 0.41 -1.55 -1.78
CA ILE A 55 -0.17 -2.24 -0.63
C ILE A 55 -1.63 -1.82 -0.44
N ARG A 56 -1.92 -0.51 -0.44
CA ARG A 56 -3.30 0.01 -0.33
C ARG A 56 -4.18 -0.50 -1.47
N ALA A 57 -3.64 -0.57 -2.69
CA ALA A 57 -4.37 -1.08 -3.86
C ALA A 57 -4.63 -2.60 -3.73
N GLY A 58 -3.59 -3.35 -3.40
CA GLY A 58 -3.67 -4.80 -3.23
C GLY A 58 -4.61 -5.20 -2.10
N TYR A 59 -4.61 -4.46 -0.98
CA TYR A 59 -5.57 -4.65 0.11
C TYR A 59 -7.01 -4.39 -0.35
N TYR A 60 -7.24 -3.31 -1.09
CA TYR A 60 -8.56 -3.00 -1.66
C TYR A 60 -9.08 -4.11 -2.57
N LEU A 61 -8.22 -4.62 -3.46
CA LEU A 61 -8.59 -5.68 -4.39
C LEU A 61 -8.77 -7.02 -3.67
N TYR A 62 -7.90 -7.36 -2.71
CA TYR A 62 -8.03 -8.55 -1.89
C TYR A 62 -9.36 -8.59 -1.14
N LYS A 63 -9.74 -7.48 -0.48
CA LYS A 63 -11.03 -7.38 0.22
C LYS A 63 -12.24 -7.46 -0.72
N LYS A 64 -12.13 -6.84 -1.90
CA LYS A 64 -13.16 -6.89 -2.94
C LYS A 64 -13.39 -8.32 -3.43
N ASP A 65 -12.32 -9.07 -3.69
CA ASP A 65 -12.39 -10.45 -4.21
C ASP A 65 -12.91 -11.43 -3.15
N SER A 66 -12.65 -11.17 -1.86
CA SER A 66 -13.15 -11.97 -0.73
C SER A 66 -14.65 -11.79 -0.43
N GLY A 67 -15.37 -10.94 -1.19
CA GLY A 67 -16.82 -10.73 -1.02
C GLY A 67 -17.21 -9.90 0.21
N ASP A 68 -16.25 -9.26 0.86
CA ASP A 68 -16.40 -8.48 2.09
C ASP A 68 -16.90 -7.03 1.77
N VAL A 69 -17.95 -6.95 0.94
CA VAL A 69 -18.43 -5.71 0.27
C VAL A 69 -19.10 -4.72 1.22
N ALA A 70 -19.37 -5.11 2.47
CA ALA A 70 -20.12 -4.28 3.44
C ALA A 70 -19.37 -3.03 3.92
N GLN A 71 -18.10 -2.83 3.57
CA GLN A 71 -17.27 -1.77 4.13
C GLN A 71 -16.33 -1.10 3.11
N THR A 72 -16.86 -0.66 1.96
CA THR A 72 -16.10 0.16 1.01
C THR A 72 -15.43 1.40 1.65
N ASP A 73 -16.00 1.91 2.75
CA ASP A 73 -15.41 2.97 3.56
C ASP A 73 -14.29 2.50 4.51
N ALA A 74 -14.30 1.26 5.00
CA ALA A 74 -13.20 0.73 5.82
C ALA A 74 -11.95 0.39 5.00
N VAL A 75 -12.09 0.26 3.68
CA VAL A 75 -10.94 0.10 2.79
C VAL A 75 -10.09 1.38 2.67
N LYS A 76 -10.59 2.53 3.17
CA LYS A 76 -9.78 3.75 3.26
C LYS A 76 -8.61 3.59 4.25
N ASN A 77 -8.80 2.79 5.30
CA ASN A 77 -7.82 2.58 6.35
C ASN A 77 -7.30 1.14 6.29
N CYS A 78 -6.33 0.88 5.42
CA CYS A 78 -5.58 -0.39 5.43
C CYS A 78 -4.81 -0.47 6.77
N PRO A 79 -5.21 -1.33 7.73
CA PRO A 79 -4.66 -1.28 9.09
C PRO A 79 -3.34 -2.06 9.18
N LEU A 80 -2.51 -1.96 8.14
CA LEU A 80 -1.26 -2.72 8.08
C LEU A 80 -0.27 -2.14 9.08
N ARG A 81 0.28 -3.01 9.94
CA ARG A 81 1.31 -2.60 10.87
C ARG A 81 2.50 -2.03 10.09
N THR A 82 2.89 -0.81 10.41
CA THR A 82 4.00 -0.13 9.74
C THR A 82 5.13 0.11 10.73
N ILE A 83 6.36 -0.21 10.32
CA ILE A 83 7.57 -0.06 11.13
C ILE A 83 8.45 0.99 10.46
N TYR A 84 8.79 2.04 11.21
CA TYR A 84 9.79 3.05 10.83
C TYR A 84 10.97 2.98 11.79
N PHE A 85 12.19 3.00 11.25
CA PHE A 85 13.41 3.03 12.05
C PHE A 85 13.95 4.46 12.07
N GLU A 86 13.78 5.12 13.20
CA GLU A 86 14.28 6.48 13.39
C GLU A 86 15.81 6.49 13.46
N SER A 87 16.40 7.51 12.87
CA SER A 87 17.83 7.75 12.91
C SER A 87 18.08 9.24 13.16
N PRO A 88 18.98 9.61 14.09
CA PRO A 88 19.39 11.00 14.29
C PRO A 88 20.01 11.64 13.04
N CYS A 89 20.47 10.81 12.08
CA CYS A 89 21.06 11.25 10.82
C CYS A 89 20.03 11.32 9.68
N ALA A 90 18.76 10.97 9.92
CA ALA A 90 17.71 11.11 8.92
C ALA A 90 17.42 12.59 8.67
N PHE A 91 17.11 12.91 7.41
CA PHE A 91 16.67 14.26 7.05
C PHE A 91 15.37 14.60 7.81
N PRO A 92 15.28 15.77 8.46
CA PRO A 92 14.07 16.18 9.18
C PRO A 92 12.80 16.12 8.31
N GLU A 93 12.93 16.40 7.01
CA GLU A 93 11.86 16.34 6.02
C GLU A 93 11.31 14.92 5.84
N ILE A 94 12.17 13.88 5.92
CA ILE A 94 11.75 12.48 5.85
C ILE A 94 10.98 12.09 7.12
N ASN A 95 11.41 12.56 8.28
CA ASN A 95 10.69 12.35 9.53
C ASN A 95 9.31 13.02 9.49
N SER A 96 9.24 14.30 9.11
CA SER A 96 7.97 15.04 8.97
C SER A 96 7.02 14.32 8.03
N PHE A 97 7.50 13.98 6.83
CA PHE A 97 6.71 13.25 5.83
C PHE A 97 6.21 11.90 6.35
N THR A 98 7.06 11.15 7.04
CA THR A 98 6.70 9.83 7.58
C THR A 98 5.61 9.94 8.64
N TYR A 99 5.71 10.90 9.56
CA TYR A 99 4.69 11.12 10.60
C TYR A 99 3.38 11.68 10.04
N GLU A 100 3.44 12.57 9.05
CA GLU A 100 2.26 13.06 8.33
C GLU A 100 1.50 11.91 7.66
N ILE A 101 2.20 11.00 6.98
CA ILE A 101 1.58 9.83 6.33
C ILE A 101 0.86 8.92 7.33
N VAL A 102 1.43 8.71 8.52
CA VAL A 102 0.80 7.88 9.56
C VAL A 102 -0.48 8.54 10.11
N SER A 103 -0.58 9.87 10.01
CA SER A 103 -1.72 10.64 10.49
C SER A 103 -2.89 10.70 9.50
N THR A 104 -2.75 10.12 8.29
CA THR A 104 -3.72 10.21 7.18
C THR A 104 -4.43 8.89 6.93
#